data_AF-A0AAW4QCH2-F1
#
_entry.id   AF-A0AAW4QCH2-F1
#
_cell.length_a   1.000
_cell.length_b   1.000
_cell.length_c   1.000
_cell.angle_alpha   90.00
_cell.angle_beta   90.00
_cell.angle_gamma   90.00
#
_symmetry.space_group_name_H-M   'P 1'
#
loop_
_entity.id
_entity.type
_entity.pdbx_description
1 polymer ?
#
loop_
_entity_poly.entity_id
_entity_poly.type
_entity_poly.pdbx_seq_one_letter_code
_entity_poly.pdbx_strand_id
1 'polypeptide(L)'
;MQLLASSEFDALVELQGILLSWPGIDARKPDYGAPPSAFAFIEALTWFSQTIRSGAWTYFEAVPLEKQTAMLGALRVLAPPEVTQMYKLGMEHWRDADTMKKLDCWVMDNESTCNAWLRALVQLHKNELIPMCEAS
;
A
#
# COMPACT_ATOMS: atom_id res chain seq x y z
N MET A 1 11.36 2.26 -19.05
CA MET A 1 10.39 2.28 -17.94
C MET A 1 10.44 3.65 -17.22
N GLN A 2 9.74 4.63 -17.79
CA GLN A 2 9.76 6.04 -17.38
C GLN A 2 8.97 6.28 -16.07
N LEU A 3 8.03 5.40 -15.74
CA LEU A 3 7.16 5.48 -14.55
C LEU A 3 7.92 5.34 -13.24
N LEU A 4 8.91 4.45 -13.17
CA LEU A 4 9.75 4.36 -11.97
C LEU A 4 10.62 5.59 -11.77
N ALA A 5 10.84 6.41 -12.80
CA ALA A 5 11.61 7.65 -12.65
C ALA A 5 10.73 8.87 -12.33
N SER A 6 9.40 8.74 -12.37
CA SER A 6 8.48 9.86 -12.14
C SER A 6 8.21 10.10 -10.64
N SER A 7 8.07 11.38 -10.28
CA SER A 7 7.72 11.84 -8.93
C SER A 7 6.24 12.17 -8.76
N GLU A 8 5.42 11.96 -9.80
CA GLU A 8 3.99 12.29 -9.80
C GLU A 8 3.13 11.16 -9.24
N PHE A 9 2.05 11.51 -8.51
CA PHE A 9 1.13 10.54 -7.90
C PHE A 9 0.51 9.61 -8.94
N ASP A 10 0.14 10.15 -10.11
CA ASP A 10 -0.41 9.38 -11.23
C ASP A 10 0.51 8.24 -11.68
N ALA A 11 1.83 8.43 -11.60
CA ALA A 11 2.79 7.37 -11.93
C ALA A 11 2.77 6.21 -10.91
N LEU A 12 2.43 6.46 -9.63
CA LEU A 12 2.25 5.41 -8.64
C LEU A 12 0.97 4.61 -8.93
N VAL A 13 -0.11 5.30 -9.31
CA VAL A 13 -1.39 4.67 -9.67
C VAL A 13 -1.23 3.82 -10.94
N GLU A 14 -0.55 4.35 -11.96
CA GLU A 14 -0.26 3.61 -13.19
C GLU A 14 0.59 2.36 -12.91
N LEU A 15 1.66 2.51 -12.11
CA LEU A 15 2.49 1.38 -11.69
C LEU A 15 1.69 0.33 -10.93
N GLN A 16 0.79 0.73 -10.04
CA GLN A 16 -0.07 -0.20 -9.31
C GLN A 16 -0.97 -0.99 -10.27
N GLY A 17 -1.55 -0.35 -11.28
CA GLY A 17 -2.35 -1.01 -12.31
C GLY A 17 -1.54 -2.04 -13.10
N ILE A 18 -0.31 -1.70 -13.48
CA ILE A 18 0.62 -2.63 -14.14
C ILE A 18 0.93 -3.82 -13.23
N LEU A 19 1.35 -3.59 -11.99
CA LEU A 19 1.72 -4.67 -11.07
C LEU A 19 0.53 -5.59 -10.74
N LEU A 20 -0.68 -5.06 -10.65
CA LEU A 20 -1.91 -5.84 -10.47
C LEU A 20 -2.26 -6.71 -11.69
N SER A 21 -1.74 -6.36 -12.87
CA SER A 21 -1.95 -7.11 -14.13
C SER A 21 -0.90 -8.20 -14.34
N TRP A 22 0.12 -8.29 -13.48
CA TRP A 22 1.15 -9.31 -13.56
C TRP A 22 0.54 -10.72 -13.45
N PRO A 23 0.85 -11.67 -14.37
CA PRO A 23 0.23 -13.00 -14.38
C PRO A 23 0.40 -13.84 -13.11
N GLY A 24 1.37 -13.50 -12.27
CA GLY A 24 1.59 -14.16 -10.97
C GLY A 24 0.65 -13.69 -9.86
N ILE A 25 -0.13 -12.62 -10.06
CA ILE A 25 -1.12 -12.12 -9.10
C ILE A 25 -2.27 -13.10 -8.95
N ASP A 26 -2.54 -13.51 -7.71
CA ASP A 26 -3.71 -14.29 -7.31
C ASP A 26 -4.46 -13.58 -6.18
N ALA A 27 -5.57 -12.92 -6.51
CA ALA A 27 -6.40 -12.19 -5.55
C ALA A 27 -6.94 -13.03 -4.38
N ARG A 28 -6.92 -14.37 -4.49
CA ARG A 28 -7.34 -15.30 -3.43
C ARG A 28 -6.26 -15.51 -2.37
N LYS A 29 -5.00 -15.19 -2.68
CA LYS A 29 -3.91 -15.26 -1.71
C LYS A 29 -3.88 -13.97 -0.88
N PRO A 30 -3.61 -14.04 0.43
CA PRO A 30 -3.53 -12.87 1.30
C PRO A 30 -2.54 -11.80 0.82
N ASP A 31 -1.43 -12.22 0.19
CA ASP A 31 -0.33 -11.37 -0.30
C ASP A 31 -0.29 -11.26 -1.84
N TYR A 32 -1.39 -11.63 -2.51
CA TYR A 32 -1.47 -11.79 -3.96
C TYR A 32 -0.55 -12.86 -4.58
N GLY A 33 0.19 -13.63 -3.78
CA GLY A 33 1.30 -14.42 -4.29
C GLY A 33 2.43 -13.57 -4.87
N ALA A 34 2.44 -12.26 -4.57
CA ALA A 34 3.42 -11.33 -5.05
C ALA A 34 4.64 -11.27 -4.11
N PRO A 35 5.80 -10.81 -4.60
CA PRO A 35 6.90 -10.45 -3.72
C PRO A 35 6.46 -9.41 -2.65
N PRO A 36 7.01 -9.45 -1.43
CA PRO A 36 6.59 -8.56 -0.34
C PRO A 36 6.63 -7.07 -0.68
N SER A 37 7.59 -6.64 -1.50
CA SER A 37 7.72 -5.23 -1.92
C SER A 37 6.56 -4.80 -2.83
N ALA A 38 6.20 -5.62 -3.82
CA ALA A 38 5.08 -5.39 -4.73
C ALA A 38 3.76 -5.41 -3.96
N PHE A 39 3.55 -6.41 -3.10
CA PHE A 39 2.36 -6.50 -2.27
C PHE A 39 2.20 -5.28 -1.36
N ALA A 40 3.26 -4.91 -0.63
CA ALA A 40 3.23 -3.75 0.27
C ALA A 40 2.96 -2.45 -0.49
N PHE A 41 3.57 -2.26 -1.67
CA PHE A 41 3.31 -1.10 -2.52
C PHE A 41 1.84 -1.03 -2.97
N ILE A 42 1.31 -2.11 -3.54
CA ILE A 42 -0.07 -2.18 -4.05
C ILE A 42 -1.07 -1.92 -2.93
N GLU A 43 -0.91 -2.58 -1.79
CA GLU A 43 -1.85 -2.48 -0.67
C GLU A 43 -1.75 -1.13 0.04
N ALA A 44 -0.54 -0.60 0.25
CA ALA A 44 -0.40 0.71 0.89
C ALA A 44 -0.98 1.83 0.03
N LEU A 45 -0.75 1.80 -1.30
CA LEU A 45 -1.35 2.79 -2.19
C LEU A 45 -2.88 2.69 -2.18
N THR A 46 -3.44 1.47 -2.13
CA THR A 46 -4.89 1.26 -1.99
C THR A 46 -5.41 1.85 -0.69
N TRP A 47 -4.74 1.56 0.42
CA TRP A 47 -5.10 2.05 1.74
C TRP A 47 -5.08 3.58 1.81
N PHE A 48 -4.01 4.23 1.37
CA PHE A 48 -3.92 5.69 1.37
C PHE A 48 -4.96 6.32 0.46
N SER A 49 -5.15 5.79 -0.75
CA SER A 49 -6.13 6.32 -1.70
C SER A 49 -7.57 6.20 -1.19
N GLN A 50 -7.92 5.08 -0.57
CA GLN A 50 -9.24 4.92 0.05
C GLN A 50 -9.41 5.81 1.28
N THR A 51 -8.35 6.00 2.07
CA THR A 51 -8.37 6.91 3.22
C THR A 51 -8.68 8.34 2.77
N ILE A 52 -7.97 8.84 1.76
CA ILE A 52 -8.16 10.21 1.23
C ILE A 52 -9.55 10.38 0.62
N ARG A 53 -10.06 9.37 -0.10
CA ARG A 53 -11.34 9.47 -0.82
C ARG A 53 -12.57 9.26 0.06
N SER A 54 -12.50 8.35 1.02
CA SER A 54 -13.67 7.83 1.74
C SER A 54 -13.44 7.53 3.23
N GLY A 55 -12.26 7.84 3.75
CA GLY A 55 -11.85 7.54 5.13
C GLY A 55 -11.30 6.12 5.29
N ALA A 56 -10.34 5.95 6.20
CA ALA A 56 -9.54 4.74 6.40
C ALA A 56 -10.39 3.53 6.79
N TRP A 57 -11.51 3.76 7.49
CA TRP A 57 -12.45 2.69 7.87
C TRP A 57 -12.94 1.89 6.67
N THR A 58 -13.14 2.53 5.51
CA THR A 58 -13.60 1.85 4.28
C THR A 58 -12.63 0.80 3.79
N TYR A 59 -11.32 1.05 3.96
CA TYR A 59 -10.28 0.08 3.63
C TYR A 59 -10.31 -1.11 4.59
N PHE A 60 -10.29 -0.86 5.90
CA PHE A 60 -10.26 -1.94 6.89
C PHE A 60 -11.55 -2.74 6.95
N GLU A 61 -12.69 -2.17 6.57
CA GLU A 61 -13.95 -2.89 6.41
C GLU A 61 -13.92 -3.82 5.19
N ALA A 62 -13.38 -3.34 4.06
CA ALA A 62 -13.40 -4.08 2.80
C ALA A 62 -12.33 -5.18 2.72
N VAL A 63 -11.23 -5.05 3.46
CA VAL A 63 -10.08 -5.96 3.37
C VAL A 63 -10.20 -7.11 4.38
N PRO A 64 -10.12 -8.40 3.98
CA PRO A 64 -10.16 -9.52 4.93
C PRO A 64 -8.98 -9.51 5.90
N LEU A 65 -9.21 -9.98 7.14
CA LEU A 65 -8.21 -9.98 8.22
C LEU A 65 -6.89 -10.69 7.83
N GLU A 66 -6.97 -11.75 7.03
CA GLU A 66 -5.80 -12.50 6.55
C GLU A 66 -4.88 -11.61 5.69
N LYS A 67 -5.46 -10.81 4.79
CA LYS A 67 -4.73 -9.83 3.98
C LYS A 67 -4.20 -8.68 4.84
N GLN A 68 -4.99 -8.20 5.81
CA GLN A 68 -4.50 -7.20 6.76
C GLN A 68 -3.30 -7.70 7.56
N THR A 69 -3.32 -8.98 7.96
CA THR A 69 -2.23 -9.62 8.69
C THR A 69 -0.98 -9.78 7.82
N ALA A 70 -1.14 -10.20 6.56
CA ALA A 70 -0.05 -10.26 5.60
C ALA A 70 0.57 -8.88 5.37
N MET A 71 -0.26 -7.85 5.22
CA MET A 71 0.16 -6.47 5.01
C MET A 71 0.93 -5.94 6.23
N LEU A 72 0.42 -6.13 7.44
CA LEU A 72 1.14 -5.77 8.66
C LEU A 72 2.50 -6.49 8.76
N GLY A 73 2.58 -7.75 8.34
CA GLY A 73 3.82 -8.50 8.23
C GLY A 73 4.84 -7.86 7.28
N ALA A 74 4.39 -7.45 6.09
CA ALA A 74 5.23 -6.77 5.11
C ALA A 74 5.69 -5.39 5.59
N LEU A 75 4.79 -4.60 6.18
CA LEU A 75 5.10 -3.26 6.71
C LEU A 75 6.17 -3.28 7.80
N ARG A 76 6.14 -4.28 8.70
CA ARG A 76 7.16 -4.44 9.75
C ARG A 76 8.59 -4.54 9.22
N VAL A 77 8.76 -4.99 7.98
CA VAL A 77 10.07 -5.15 7.33
C VAL A 77 10.40 -3.96 6.42
N LEU A 78 9.40 -3.43 5.72
CA LEU A 78 9.60 -2.52 4.57
C LEU A 78 9.22 -1.07 4.84
N ALA A 79 8.41 -0.81 5.86
CA ALA A 79 7.83 0.50 6.10
C ALA A 79 8.52 1.24 7.26
N PRO A 80 8.48 2.58 7.24
CA PRO A 80 8.80 3.37 8.42
C PRO A 80 7.98 2.91 9.65
N PRO A 81 8.54 2.98 10.86
CA PRO A 81 7.84 2.53 12.07
C PRO A 81 6.46 3.18 12.25
N GLU A 82 6.33 4.44 11.90
CA GLU A 82 5.08 5.19 12.02
C GLU A 82 3.98 4.68 11.08
N VAL A 83 4.31 4.40 9.81
CA VAL A 83 3.36 3.80 8.86
C VAL A 83 2.86 2.45 9.39
N THR A 84 3.76 1.62 9.92
CA THR A 84 3.42 0.32 10.52
C THR A 84 2.52 0.49 11.74
N GLN A 85 2.81 1.47 12.59
CA GLN A 85 2.01 1.76 13.78
C GLN A 85 0.60 2.22 13.41
N MET A 86 0.46 3.10 12.43
CA MET A 86 -0.83 3.63 11.99
C MET A 86 -1.67 2.57 11.26
N TYR A 87 -1.03 1.70 10.49
CA TYR A 87 -1.73 0.54 9.91
C TYR A 87 -2.25 -0.39 11.00
N LYS A 88 -1.43 -0.71 11.99
CA LYS A 88 -1.82 -1.55 13.13
C LYS A 88 -2.98 -0.93 13.90
N LEU A 89 -2.94 0.39 14.15
CA LEU A 89 -4.02 1.13 14.79
C LEU A 89 -5.34 0.98 14.02
N GLY A 90 -5.29 1.15 12.69
CA GLY A 90 -6.45 0.95 11.82
C GLY A 90 -7.01 -0.47 11.89
N MET A 91 -6.15 -1.47 11.72
CA MET A 91 -6.51 -2.89 11.79
C MET A 91 -7.20 -3.26 13.11
N GLU A 92 -6.73 -2.74 14.26
CA GLU A 92 -7.25 -3.06 15.58
C GLU A 92 -8.52 -2.27 15.96
N HIS A 93 -8.70 -1.07 15.39
CA HIS A 93 -9.69 -0.10 15.88
C HIS A 93 -10.58 0.52 14.78
N TRP A 94 -10.70 -0.07 13.59
CA TRP A 94 -11.46 0.54 12.49
C TRP A 94 -12.95 0.81 12.77
N ARG A 95 -13.53 0.18 13.79
CA ARG A 95 -14.90 0.44 14.24
C ARG A 95 -15.03 1.61 15.21
N ASP A 96 -13.91 2.17 15.69
CA ASP A 96 -13.89 3.32 16.58
C ASP A 96 -13.73 4.61 15.75
N ALA A 97 -14.80 5.41 15.72
CA ALA A 97 -14.88 6.59 14.86
C ALA A 97 -13.83 7.66 15.20
N ASP A 98 -13.52 7.85 16.49
CA ASP A 98 -12.53 8.84 16.93
C ASP A 98 -11.11 8.42 16.55
N THR A 99 -10.81 7.12 16.65
CA THR A 99 -9.53 6.55 16.22
C THR A 99 -9.38 6.64 14.71
N MET A 100 -10.45 6.34 13.94
CA MET A 100 -10.40 6.46 12.49
C MET A 100 -10.26 7.90 12.04
N LYS A 101 -10.91 8.85 12.71
CA LYS A 101 -10.70 10.27 12.44
C LYS A 101 -9.25 10.70 12.65
N LYS A 102 -8.58 10.22 13.71
CA LYS A 102 -7.14 10.48 13.93
C LYS A 102 -6.29 9.87 12.83
N LEU A 103 -6.62 8.67 12.38
CA LEU A 103 -5.92 8.00 11.30
C LEU A 103 -6.10 8.74 9.97
N ASP A 104 -7.31 9.19 9.66
CA ASP A 104 -7.63 9.99 8.48
C ASP A 104 -6.81 11.29 8.47
N CYS A 105 -6.83 12.04 9.57
CA CYS A 105 -6.01 13.25 9.71
C CYS A 105 -4.52 12.96 9.52
N TRP A 106 -4.01 11.88 10.13
CA TRP A 106 -2.62 11.51 9.98
C TRP A 106 -2.23 11.21 8.52
N VAL A 107 -3.07 10.47 7.78
CA VAL A 107 -2.80 10.20 6.35
C VAL A 107 -2.80 11.50 5.55
N MET A 108 -3.75 12.40 5.78
CA MET A 108 -3.82 13.70 5.08
C MET A 108 -2.60 14.57 5.38
N ASP A 109 -2.20 14.68 6.65
CA ASP A 109 -1.04 15.48 7.06
C ASP A 109 0.29 14.90 6.57
N ASN A 110 0.33 13.58 6.29
CA ASN A 110 1.53 12.86 5.87
C ASN A 110 1.47 12.37 4.42
N GLU A 111 0.54 12.85 3.59
CA GLU A 111 0.34 12.35 2.21
C GLU A 111 1.65 12.38 1.40
N SER A 112 2.37 13.51 1.45
CA SER A 112 3.64 13.68 0.75
C SER A 112 4.72 12.70 1.24
N THR A 113 4.79 12.47 2.55
CA THR A 113 5.74 11.54 3.17
C THR A 113 5.40 10.09 2.80
N CYS A 114 4.12 9.73 2.79
CA CYS A 114 3.63 8.42 2.40
C CYS A 114 3.95 8.14 0.92
N ASN A 115 3.67 9.11 0.04
CA ASN A 115 4.00 9.01 -1.39
C ASN A 115 5.51 8.92 -1.62
N ALA A 116 6.32 9.67 -0.88
CA ALA A 116 7.78 9.59 -0.96
C ALA A 116 8.30 8.21 -0.52
N TRP A 117 7.72 7.62 0.54
CA TRP A 117 8.04 6.26 0.97
C TRP A 117 7.68 5.22 -0.10
N LEU A 118 6.48 5.29 -0.69
CA LEU A 118 6.09 4.38 -1.78
C LEU A 118 7.07 4.44 -2.96
N ARG A 119 7.55 5.64 -3.32
CA ARG A 119 8.58 5.80 -4.35
C ARG A 119 9.91 5.19 -3.95
N ALA A 120 10.35 5.43 -2.71
CA ALA A 120 11.59 4.86 -2.21
C ALA A 120 11.55 3.32 -2.19
N LEU A 121 10.41 2.74 -1.79
CA LEU A 121 10.17 1.30 -1.82
C LEU A 121 10.31 0.75 -3.24
N VAL A 122 9.66 1.39 -4.21
CA VAL A 122 9.74 1.00 -5.63
C VAL A 122 11.16 1.13 -6.17
N GLN A 123 11.90 2.19 -5.84
CA GLN A 123 13.29 2.36 -6.28
C GLN A 123 14.22 1.31 -5.69
N LEU A 124 14.07 1.02 -4.40
CA LEU A 124 14.89 0.04 -3.70
C LEU A 124 14.71 -1.37 -4.28
N HIS A 125 13.49 -1.70 -4.69
CA HIS A 125 13.12 -3.02 -5.20
C HIS A 125 12.97 -3.05 -6.74
N LYS A 126 13.43 -2.04 -7.47
CA LYS A 126 13.21 -1.93 -8.92
C LYS A 126 13.64 -3.16 -9.72
N ASN A 127 14.71 -3.84 -9.31
CA ASN A 127 15.20 -5.04 -10.01
C ASN A 127 14.26 -6.25 -9.84
N GLU A 128 13.49 -6.28 -8.76
CA GLU A 128 12.43 -7.27 -8.52
C GLU A 128 11.13 -6.88 -9.24
N LEU A 129 10.83 -5.58 -9.33
CA LEU A 129 9.59 -5.06 -9.92
C LEU A 129 9.62 -4.95 -11.45
N ILE A 130 10.79 -4.68 -12.06
CA ILE A 130 10.94 -4.57 -13.53
C ILE A 130 10.42 -5.81 -14.25
N PRO A 131 10.84 -7.04 -13.90
CA PRO A 131 10.37 -8.23 -14.60
C PRO A 131 8.86 -8.43 -14.48
N MET A 132 8.25 -8.00 -13.37
CA MET A 132 6.80 -8.06 -13.20
C MET A 132 6.10 -7.09 -14.16
N CYS A 133 6.63 -5.87 -14.29
CA CYS A 133 6.11 -4.85 -15.19
C CYS A 133 6.25 -5.23 -16.67
N GLU A 134 7.34 -5.90 -17.05
CA GLU A 134 7.58 -6.36 -18.43
C GLU A 134 6.73 -7.57 -18.82
N ALA A 135 6.24 -8.32 -17.83
CA ALA A 135 5.39 -9.49 -18.01
C ALA A 135 3.88 -9.17 -17.94
N SER A 136 3.51 -7.92 -17.68
CA SER A 136 2.13 -7.41 -17.58
C SER A 136 1.69 -6.79 -18.91
#